data_AF-A0AAV4SHQ3-F1
#
_entry.id   AF-A0AAV4SHQ3-F1
#
_cell.length_a   1.000
_cell.length_b   1.000
_cell.length_c   1.000
_cell.angle_alpha   90.00
_cell.angle_beta   90.00
_cell.angle_gamma   90.00
#
_symmetry.space_group_name_H-M   'P 1'
#
loop_
_entity.id
_entity.type
_entity.pdbx_description
1 polymer ?
#
loop_
_entity_poly.entity_id
_entity_poly.type
_entity_poly.pdbx_seq_one_letter_code
_entity_poly.pdbx_strand_id
1 'polypeptide(L)'
;MILMFMGSPERVKNPHLRAHLAEMLESLMPEDDTNTLLSSVYREKLFTVHQYINEMIPTLLNVFVSIEMTGQSVAFEQKFQYRRPMYITLDYLWNYSVHKKKMKEMADIAEQNMESSQPPIFLHFINLLINDAIFLLDEALTYMSKLREIQLARDSGTWNTMSPDQQSQQEGNFHHMGLLAKFHNVMSNETINTLQWLTTEIKSIFCHPTIVDRITAMLNYFLLNLVGPQKKNFKVKDLKEYEFKPQELVRDICKIYHNLGSNEDEYAERFCAAVSRDGRSYTSDLFPLAQVVLNKIGQGALATQLEMIACKVHKLAVKQQQDDELLIGAPDEFLDPIMNTVMKDPVKLPSSGVTMDRATIARHLLSDQTDPFNRSPLTMDMVVPDEELKSKMEKWFEEKRSVTQT
;
A
#
# COMPACT_ATOMS: atom_id res chain seq x y z
N MET A 1 -13.64 24.27 -15.20
CA MET A 1 -13.96 24.87 -13.88
C MET A 1 -13.69 23.91 -12.73
N ILE A 2 -14.23 22.67 -12.76
CA ILE A 2 -14.03 21.67 -11.69
C ILE A 2 -12.55 21.50 -11.34
N LEU A 3 -11.70 21.17 -12.33
CA LEU A 3 -10.25 21.00 -12.12
C LEU A 3 -9.60 22.24 -11.45
N MET A 4 -9.96 23.44 -11.91
CA MET A 4 -9.40 24.70 -11.40
C MET A 4 -9.71 24.99 -9.92
N PHE A 5 -10.87 24.55 -9.44
CA PHE A 5 -11.31 24.78 -8.06
C PHE A 5 -10.95 23.62 -7.15
N MET A 6 -11.07 22.37 -7.62
CA MET A 6 -10.77 21.20 -6.80
C MET A 6 -9.27 21.12 -6.47
N GLY A 7 -8.38 21.44 -7.41
CA GLY A 7 -6.93 21.31 -7.24
C GLY A 7 -6.25 22.46 -6.51
N SER A 8 -6.98 23.52 -6.15
CA SER A 8 -6.38 24.76 -5.62
C SER A 8 -6.90 25.08 -4.22
N PRO A 9 -6.13 24.78 -3.16
CA PRO A 9 -6.49 25.18 -1.79
C PRO A 9 -6.50 26.70 -1.60
N GLU A 10 -5.80 27.46 -2.44
CA GLU A 10 -5.83 28.93 -2.44
C GLU A 10 -7.18 29.48 -2.90
N ARG A 11 -7.78 28.86 -3.93
CA ARG A 11 -9.09 29.27 -4.49
C ARG A 11 -10.24 28.72 -3.66
N VAL A 12 -10.12 27.48 -3.18
CA VAL A 12 -11.13 26.83 -2.34
C VAL A 12 -10.47 26.25 -1.10
N LYS A 13 -10.50 27.03 -0.01
CA LYS A 13 -9.91 26.61 1.28
C LYS A 13 -10.64 25.42 1.91
N ASN A 14 -11.95 25.26 1.65
CA ASN A 14 -12.75 24.19 2.25
C ASN A 14 -12.41 22.82 1.61
N PRO A 15 -11.83 21.87 2.37
CA PRO A 15 -11.44 20.56 1.83
C PRO A 15 -12.64 19.69 1.44
N HIS A 16 -13.77 19.77 2.16
CA HIS A 16 -14.99 19.03 1.83
C HIS A 16 -15.53 19.44 0.47
N LEU A 17 -15.53 20.75 0.17
CA LEU A 17 -15.99 21.24 -1.14
C LEU A 17 -15.06 20.76 -2.26
N ARG A 18 -13.73 20.76 -2.05
CA ARG A 18 -12.78 20.21 -3.03
C ARG A 18 -12.99 18.71 -3.24
N ALA A 19 -13.30 17.96 -2.19
CA ALA A 19 -13.63 16.54 -2.28
C ALA A 19 -14.93 16.28 -3.06
N HIS A 20 -16.00 17.04 -2.81
CA HIS A 20 -17.23 16.95 -3.59
C HIS A 20 -17.05 17.35 -5.05
N LEU A 21 -16.17 18.32 -5.35
CA LEU A 21 -15.79 18.61 -6.73
C LEU A 21 -15.04 17.45 -7.40
N ALA A 22 -14.29 16.64 -6.62
CA ALA A 22 -13.68 15.41 -7.13
C ALA A 22 -14.73 14.34 -7.42
N GLU A 23 -15.71 14.17 -6.53
CA GLU A 23 -16.87 13.29 -6.71
C GLU A 23 -17.68 13.62 -7.97
N MET A 24 -17.78 14.91 -8.33
CA MET A 24 -18.40 15.31 -9.60
C MET A 24 -17.68 14.74 -10.84
N LEU A 25 -16.38 14.43 -10.78
CA LEU A 25 -15.69 13.80 -11.92
C LEU A 25 -16.23 12.41 -12.19
N GLU A 26 -16.49 11.62 -11.14
CA GLU A 26 -17.13 10.30 -11.25
C GLU A 26 -18.52 10.44 -11.89
N SER A 27 -19.31 11.41 -11.43
CA SER A 27 -20.66 11.66 -11.98
C SER A 27 -20.67 12.11 -13.45
N LEU A 28 -19.54 12.61 -13.97
CA LEU A 28 -19.41 13.04 -15.36
C LEU A 28 -18.96 11.92 -16.30
N MET A 29 -18.56 10.76 -15.77
CA MET A 29 -18.15 9.61 -16.59
C MET A 29 -19.34 9.09 -17.42
N PRO A 30 -19.07 8.47 -18.58
CA PRO A 30 -20.11 7.78 -19.34
C PRO A 30 -20.72 6.64 -18.53
N GLU A 31 -22.05 6.55 -18.48
CA GLU A 31 -22.77 5.42 -17.88
C GLU A 31 -23.06 4.38 -18.95
N ASP A 32 -22.81 3.09 -18.65
CA ASP A 32 -23.05 1.97 -19.57
C ASP A 32 -24.53 1.80 -19.98
N ASP A 33 -25.47 2.27 -19.15
CA ASP A 33 -26.92 2.01 -19.29
C ASP A 33 -27.74 3.14 -19.93
N THR A 34 -27.13 4.26 -20.34
CA THR A 34 -27.90 5.37 -20.92
C THR A 34 -28.12 5.21 -22.43
N ASN A 35 -29.38 4.96 -22.81
CA ASN A 35 -29.93 4.81 -24.17
C ASN A 35 -29.68 5.97 -25.17
N THR A 36 -28.76 6.90 -24.89
CA THR A 36 -28.37 7.98 -25.80
C THR A 36 -26.86 7.97 -26.05
N LEU A 37 -26.45 7.19 -27.05
CA LEU A 37 -25.06 7.09 -27.55
C LEU A 37 -24.35 8.46 -27.67
N LEU A 38 -25.08 9.51 -28.07
CA LEU A 38 -24.55 10.87 -28.17
C LEU A 38 -24.07 11.43 -26.82
N SER A 39 -24.84 11.24 -25.74
CA SER A 39 -24.50 11.73 -24.39
C SER A 39 -23.22 11.07 -23.87
N SER A 40 -23.11 9.75 -24.03
CA SER A 40 -21.93 8.97 -23.67
C SER A 40 -20.67 9.46 -24.41
N VAL A 41 -20.77 9.70 -25.72
CA VAL A 41 -19.65 10.23 -26.53
C VAL A 41 -19.21 11.62 -26.08
N TYR A 42 -20.14 12.53 -25.74
CA TYR A 42 -19.76 13.86 -25.25
C TYR A 42 -19.10 13.81 -23.87
N ARG A 43 -19.57 12.92 -22.97
CA ARG A 43 -18.94 12.69 -21.66
C ARG A 43 -17.54 12.13 -21.82
N GLU A 44 -17.35 11.11 -22.66
CA GLU A 44 -16.03 10.54 -22.94
C GLU A 44 -15.03 11.57 -23.48
N LYS A 45 -15.49 12.51 -24.33
CA LYS A 45 -14.66 13.60 -24.86
C LYS A 45 -14.08 14.50 -23.76
N LEU A 46 -14.74 14.64 -22.61
CA LEU A 46 -14.20 15.37 -21.46
C LEU A 46 -12.91 14.75 -20.93
N PHE A 47 -12.80 13.42 -21.03
CA PHE A 47 -11.70 12.63 -20.50
C PHE A 47 -10.67 12.21 -21.55
N THR A 48 -10.86 12.57 -22.84
CA THR A 48 -9.96 12.17 -23.93
C THR A 48 -9.43 13.33 -24.78
N VAL A 49 -10.18 14.42 -24.97
CA VAL A 49 -9.80 15.50 -25.89
C VAL A 49 -9.89 16.91 -25.30
N HIS A 50 -10.27 17.05 -24.03
CA HIS A 50 -10.40 18.37 -23.40
C HIS A 50 -9.04 19.10 -23.32
N GLN A 51 -9.03 20.42 -23.55
CA GLN A 51 -7.79 21.21 -23.60
C GLN A 51 -6.91 21.15 -22.33
N TYR A 52 -7.52 20.91 -21.16
CA TYR A 52 -6.84 20.79 -19.86
C TYR A 52 -6.69 19.35 -19.38
N ILE A 53 -6.70 18.38 -20.30
CA ILE A 53 -6.68 16.96 -19.95
C ILE A 53 -5.43 16.54 -19.16
N ASN A 54 -4.28 17.14 -19.44
CA ASN A 54 -3.03 16.87 -18.74
C ASN A 54 -3.03 17.34 -17.27
N GLU A 55 -3.97 18.21 -16.88
CA GLU A 55 -4.14 18.66 -15.50
C GLU A 55 -5.03 17.72 -14.68
N MET A 56 -5.71 16.77 -15.32
CA MET A 56 -6.70 15.92 -14.65
C MET A 56 -6.06 15.02 -13.59
N ILE A 57 -5.03 14.26 -13.97
CA ILE A 57 -4.27 13.40 -13.05
C ILE A 57 -3.59 14.22 -11.94
N PRO A 58 -2.77 15.26 -12.23
CA PRO A 58 -2.15 16.06 -11.18
C PRO A 58 -3.15 16.65 -10.18
N THR A 59 -4.27 17.15 -10.69
CA THR A 59 -5.32 17.76 -9.86
C THR A 59 -5.99 16.72 -8.98
N LEU A 60 -6.37 15.57 -9.54
CA LEU A 60 -7.03 14.51 -8.79
C LEU A 60 -6.13 13.95 -7.68
N LEU A 61 -4.85 13.69 -8.00
CA LEU A 61 -3.86 13.25 -7.00
C LEU A 61 -3.60 14.32 -5.94
N ASN A 62 -3.62 15.61 -6.31
CA ASN A 62 -3.49 16.69 -5.34
C ASN A 62 -4.63 16.68 -4.32
N VAL A 63 -5.89 16.53 -4.76
CA VAL A 63 -7.02 16.43 -3.84
C VAL A 63 -6.89 15.18 -2.96
N PHE A 64 -6.62 14.04 -3.58
CA PHE A 64 -6.45 12.75 -2.90
C PHE A 64 -5.46 12.82 -1.73
N VAL A 65 -4.28 13.42 -1.97
CA VAL A 65 -3.23 13.59 -0.96
C VAL A 65 -3.60 14.69 0.05
N SER A 66 -4.10 15.84 -0.43
CA SER A 66 -4.35 16.99 0.44
C SER A 66 -5.43 16.74 1.50
N ILE A 67 -6.37 15.82 1.26
CA ILE A 67 -7.37 15.41 2.27
C ILE A 67 -6.68 14.83 3.52
N GLU A 68 -5.54 14.15 3.36
CA GLU A 68 -4.77 13.63 4.50
C GLU A 68 -4.21 14.77 5.38
N MET A 69 -3.69 15.81 4.71
CA MET A 69 -2.96 16.92 5.31
C MET A 69 -3.86 18.00 5.94
N THR A 70 -5.18 17.81 5.92
CA THR A 70 -6.15 18.82 6.40
C THR A 70 -6.35 18.83 7.93
N GLY A 71 -5.61 18.01 8.68
CA GLY A 71 -5.62 18.00 10.15
C GLY A 71 -6.99 17.65 10.74
N GLN A 72 -7.39 18.37 11.81
CA GLN A 72 -8.65 18.14 12.54
C GLN A 72 -9.93 18.50 11.75
N SER A 73 -9.82 19.04 10.54
CA SER A 73 -10.99 19.47 9.78
C SER A 73 -11.75 18.31 9.11
N VAL A 74 -11.12 17.16 8.92
CA VAL A 74 -11.75 15.96 8.34
C VAL A 74 -11.56 14.78 9.30
N ALA A 75 -12.67 14.16 9.71
CA ALA A 75 -12.62 12.95 10.53
C ALA A 75 -11.89 11.83 9.79
N PHE A 76 -11.11 11.02 10.50
CA PHE A 76 -10.24 10.01 9.89
C PHE A 76 -11.00 9.08 8.91
N GLU A 77 -12.14 8.52 9.33
CA GLU A 77 -12.94 7.63 8.47
C GLU A 77 -13.57 8.36 7.26
N GLN A 78 -13.88 9.65 7.41
CA GLN A 78 -14.48 10.47 6.36
C GLN A 78 -13.50 10.67 5.18
N LYS A 79 -12.18 10.63 5.43
CA LYS A 79 -11.15 10.73 4.40
C LYS A 79 -11.32 9.64 3.33
N PHE A 80 -11.61 8.41 3.76
CA PHE A 80 -11.82 7.28 2.86
C PHE A 80 -13.09 7.43 2.02
N GLN A 81 -14.17 7.99 2.59
CA GLN A 81 -15.39 8.30 1.85
C GLN A 81 -15.12 9.27 0.70
N TYR A 82 -14.31 10.30 0.95
CA TYR A 82 -13.91 11.24 -0.10
C TYR A 82 -12.98 10.63 -1.16
N ARG A 83 -12.13 9.67 -0.79
CA ARG A 83 -11.25 8.98 -1.74
C ARG A 83 -11.98 7.98 -2.63
N ARG A 84 -13.10 7.40 -2.18
CA ARG A 84 -13.83 6.38 -2.95
C ARG A 84 -14.17 6.82 -4.38
N PRO A 85 -14.80 7.98 -4.64
CA PRO A 85 -15.01 8.47 -6.00
C PRO A 85 -13.73 8.65 -6.82
N MET A 86 -12.63 9.00 -6.14
CA MET A 86 -11.34 9.24 -6.80
C MET A 86 -10.69 7.93 -7.25
N TYR A 87 -10.84 6.83 -6.49
CA TYR A 87 -10.39 5.51 -6.93
C TYR A 87 -11.08 5.09 -8.23
N ILE A 88 -12.41 5.20 -8.27
CA ILE A 88 -13.21 4.88 -9.45
C ILE A 88 -12.80 5.75 -10.64
N THR A 89 -12.62 7.06 -10.40
CA THR A 89 -12.14 7.97 -11.45
C THR A 89 -10.74 7.60 -11.93
N LEU A 90 -9.80 7.29 -11.03
CA LEU A 90 -8.43 6.90 -11.40
C LEU A 90 -8.39 5.63 -12.25
N ASP A 91 -9.18 4.62 -11.87
CA ASP A 91 -9.31 3.37 -12.62
C ASP A 91 -9.86 3.62 -14.03
N TYR A 92 -10.93 4.42 -14.14
CA TYR A 92 -11.47 4.84 -15.44
C TYR A 92 -10.42 5.56 -16.30
N LEU A 93 -9.71 6.54 -15.72
CA LEU A 93 -8.68 7.31 -16.44
C LEU A 93 -7.50 6.44 -16.88
N TRP A 94 -7.14 5.40 -16.13
CA TRP A 94 -6.06 4.48 -16.49
C TRP A 94 -6.34 3.76 -17.83
N ASN A 95 -7.59 3.63 -18.26
CA ASN A 95 -7.89 3.02 -19.56
C ASN A 95 -7.46 3.86 -20.78
N TYR A 96 -7.05 5.13 -20.58
CA TYR A 96 -6.66 6.02 -21.66
C TYR A 96 -5.17 6.34 -21.68
N SER A 97 -4.56 6.27 -22.86
CA SER A 97 -3.11 6.45 -23.06
C SER A 97 -2.60 7.83 -22.62
N VAL A 98 -3.39 8.88 -22.78
CA VAL A 98 -3.02 10.25 -22.37
C VAL A 98 -2.80 10.36 -20.86
N HIS A 99 -3.68 9.75 -20.06
CA HIS A 99 -3.60 9.76 -18.60
C HIS A 99 -2.53 8.81 -18.09
N LYS A 100 -2.40 7.62 -18.69
CA LYS A 100 -1.29 6.70 -18.42
C LYS A 100 0.06 7.36 -18.62
N LYS A 101 0.25 8.06 -19.75
CA LYS A 101 1.49 8.81 -20.02
C LYS A 101 1.74 9.84 -18.93
N LYS A 102 0.71 10.59 -18.52
CA LYS A 102 0.86 11.61 -17.47
C LYS A 102 1.23 11.02 -16.11
N MET A 103 0.61 9.90 -15.71
CA MET A 103 0.97 9.21 -14.46
C MET A 103 2.41 8.68 -14.50
N LYS A 104 2.87 8.14 -15.64
CA LYS A 104 4.27 7.70 -15.81
C LYS A 104 5.25 8.86 -15.68
N GLU A 105 5.00 9.98 -16.36
CA GLU A 105 5.83 11.18 -16.23
C GLU A 105 5.93 11.64 -14.76
N MET A 106 4.82 11.60 -14.02
CA MET A 106 4.82 11.96 -12.61
C MET A 106 5.54 10.94 -11.72
N ALA A 107 5.48 9.65 -12.07
CA ALA A 107 6.21 8.59 -11.39
C ALA A 107 7.73 8.71 -11.61
N ASP A 108 8.16 9.00 -12.84
CA ASP A 108 9.56 9.22 -13.19
C ASP A 108 10.14 10.42 -12.42
N ILE A 109 9.37 11.52 -12.35
CA ILE A 109 9.74 12.70 -11.55
C ILE A 109 9.83 12.33 -10.06
N ALA A 110 8.89 11.55 -9.53
CA ALA A 110 8.91 11.10 -8.14
C ALA A 110 10.14 10.25 -7.82
N GLU A 111 10.48 9.31 -8.70
CA GLU A 111 11.66 8.45 -8.53
C GLU A 111 12.98 9.25 -8.56
N GLN A 112 13.08 10.26 -9.42
CA GLN A 112 14.26 11.14 -9.47
C GLN A 112 14.37 12.07 -8.25
N ASN A 113 13.30 12.23 -7.46
CA ASN A 113 13.21 13.18 -6.35
C ASN A 113 12.79 12.48 -5.03
N MET A 114 13.20 11.22 -4.83
CA MET A 114 12.88 10.42 -3.63
C MET A 114 13.31 11.08 -2.32
N GLU A 115 14.36 11.91 -2.36
CA GLU A 115 14.96 12.60 -1.21
C GLU A 115 14.77 14.11 -1.24
N SER A 116 13.88 14.62 -2.10
CA SER A 116 13.58 16.06 -2.15
C SER A 116 12.96 16.55 -0.84
N SER A 117 13.38 17.74 -0.38
CA SER A 117 12.74 18.44 0.75
C SER A 117 11.26 18.75 0.49
N GLN A 118 10.87 18.78 -0.78
CA GLN A 118 9.47 18.84 -1.23
C GLN A 118 9.20 17.62 -2.10
N PRO A 119 8.79 16.48 -1.51
CA PRO A 119 8.53 15.27 -2.26
C PRO A 119 7.44 15.49 -3.32
N PRO A 120 7.60 14.95 -4.54
CA PRO A 120 6.57 15.10 -5.57
C PRO A 120 5.24 14.49 -5.14
N ILE A 121 4.13 15.07 -5.62
CA ILE A 121 2.78 14.64 -5.25
C ILE A 121 2.53 13.14 -5.50
N PHE A 122 3.15 12.57 -6.53
CA PHE A 122 3.02 11.15 -6.84
C PHE A 122 3.69 10.27 -5.78
N LEU A 123 4.81 10.71 -5.20
CA LEU A 123 5.45 9.98 -4.10
C LEU A 123 4.57 9.99 -2.84
N HIS A 124 3.95 11.12 -2.52
CA HIS A 124 2.96 11.19 -1.45
C HIS A 124 1.73 10.32 -1.73
N PHE A 125 1.26 10.27 -2.98
CA PHE A 125 0.16 9.40 -3.39
C PHE A 125 0.51 7.92 -3.18
N ILE A 126 1.68 7.46 -3.62
CA ILE A 126 2.10 6.07 -3.39
C ILE A 126 2.26 5.77 -1.89
N ASN A 127 2.87 6.68 -1.12
CA ASN A 127 3.01 6.53 0.33
C ASN A 127 1.64 6.36 1.01
N LEU A 128 0.69 7.22 0.65
CA LEU A 128 -0.67 7.23 1.17
C LEU A 128 -1.45 5.99 0.74
N LEU A 129 -1.29 5.55 -0.50
CA LEU A 129 -1.94 4.35 -1.03
C LEU A 129 -1.50 3.08 -0.28
N ILE A 130 -0.21 2.98 0.06
CA ILE A 130 0.32 1.88 0.88
C ILE A 130 -0.19 1.98 2.32
N ASN A 131 -0.24 3.19 2.91
CA ASN A 131 -0.82 3.40 4.24
C ASN A 131 -2.30 2.97 4.30
N ASP A 132 -3.08 3.41 3.32
CA ASP A 132 -4.49 3.09 3.19
C ASP A 132 -4.68 1.59 3.01
N ALA A 133 -3.87 0.94 2.18
CA ALA A 133 -3.94 -0.51 1.99
C ALA A 133 -3.67 -1.27 3.29
N ILE A 134 -2.63 -0.91 4.03
CA ILE A 134 -2.30 -1.52 5.32
C ILE A 134 -3.45 -1.34 6.31
N PHE A 135 -3.94 -0.12 6.47
CA PHE A 135 -4.98 0.17 7.46
C PHE A 135 -6.32 -0.51 7.09
N LEU A 136 -6.79 -0.31 5.85
CA LEU A 136 -8.12 -0.74 5.43
C LEU A 136 -8.24 -2.26 5.41
N LEU A 137 -7.22 -2.98 4.91
CA LEU A 137 -7.26 -4.44 4.86
C LEU A 137 -7.16 -5.04 6.26
N ASP A 138 -6.36 -4.46 7.16
CA ASP A 138 -6.23 -4.97 8.53
C ASP A 138 -7.53 -4.79 9.33
N GLU A 139 -8.17 -3.63 9.22
CA GLU A 139 -9.50 -3.38 9.78
C GLU A 139 -10.55 -4.30 9.15
N ALA A 140 -10.55 -4.45 7.82
CA ALA A 140 -11.46 -5.36 7.11
C ALA A 140 -11.36 -6.79 7.67
N LEU A 141 -10.15 -7.37 7.74
CA LEU A 141 -9.94 -8.71 8.27
C LEU A 141 -10.33 -8.81 9.75
N THR A 142 -10.03 -7.78 10.54
CA THR A 142 -10.41 -7.69 11.96
C THR A 142 -11.93 -7.72 12.13
N TYR A 143 -12.68 -6.91 11.38
CA TYR A 143 -14.14 -6.92 11.43
C TYR A 143 -14.70 -8.26 10.95
N MET A 144 -14.17 -8.84 9.88
CA MET A 144 -14.61 -10.16 9.40
C MET A 144 -14.39 -11.27 10.44
N SER A 145 -13.26 -11.24 11.16
CA SER A 145 -12.99 -12.17 12.26
C SER A 145 -13.99 -12.00 13.40
N LYS A 146 -14.22 -10.75 13.84
CA LYS A 146 -15.18 -10.48 14.92
C LYS A 146 -16.62 -10.85 14.53
N LEU A 147 -17.04 -10.57 13.30
CA LEU A 147 -18.35 -10.99 12.79
C LEU A 147 -18.52 -12.51 12.87
N ARG A 148 -17.46 -13.27 12.53
CA ARG A 148 -17.48 -14.72 12.67
C ARG A 148 -17.60 -15.16 14.13
N GLU A 149 -16.87 -14.55 15.05
CA GLU A 149 -16.96 -14.84 16.49
C GLU A 149 -18.39 -14.61 17.01
N ILE A 150 -19.01 -13.50 16.63
CA ILE A 150 -20.39 -13.19 17.01
C ILE A 150 -21.37 -14.21 16.41
N GLN A 151 -21.23 -14.57 15.13
CA GLN A 151 -22.05 -15.60 14.49
C GLN A 151 -21.91 -16.97 15.17
N LEU A 152 -20.69 -17.36 15.55
CA LEU A 152 -20.44 -18.60 16.26
C LEU A 152 -21.08 -18.62 17.64
N ALA A 153 -20.99 -17.52 18.41
CA ALA A 153 -21.63 -17.39 19.72
C ALA A 153 -23.16 -17.43 19.62
N ARG A 154 -23.73 -16.87 18.55
CA ARG A 154 -25.17 -16.94 18.25
C ARG A 154 -25.59 -18.39 17.93
N ASP A 155 -24.83 -19.07 17.06
CA ASP A 155 -25.11 -20.43 16.63
C ASP A 155 -24.92 -21.49 17.73
N SER A 156 -23.97 -21.27 18.65
CA SER A 156 -23.76 -22.15 19.81
C SER A 156 -24.84 -22.02 20.88
N GLY A 157 -25.81 -21.10 20.70
CA GLY A 157 -26.86 -20.84 21.67
C GLY A 157 -26.41 -20.03 22.89
N THR A 158 -25.20 -19.46 22.87
CA THR A 158 -24.69 -18.61 23.96
C THR A 158 -25.54 -17.36 24.14
N TRP A 159 -26.18 -16.89 23.07
CA TRP A 159 -27.13 -15.77 23.14
C TRP A 159 -28.40 -16.12 23.91
N ASN A 160 -28.84 -17.39 23.90
CA ASN A 160 -30.07 -17.81 24.56
C ASN A 160 -29.99 -17.73 26.10
N THR A 161 -28.79 -17.62 26.66
CA THR A 161 -28.55 -17.44 28.10
C THR A 161 -28.46 -15.97 28.50
N MET A 162 -28.45 -15.04 27.55
CA MET A 162 -28.39 -13.60 27.78
C MET A 162 -29.79 -13.01 28.03
N SER A 163 -29.85 -11.86 28.70
CA SER A 163 -31.12 -11.13 28.87
C SER A 163 -31.61 -10.56 27.52
N PRO A 164 -32.92 -10.25 27.37
CA PRO A 164 -33.45 -9.64 26.16
C PRO A 164 -32.73 -8.34 25.76
N ASP A 165 -32.37 -7.50 26.75
CA ASP A 165 -31.63 -6.25 26.50
C ASP A 165 -30.22 -6.52 25.96
N GLN A 166 -29.52 -7.51 26.53
CA GLN A 166 -28.19 -7.92 26.05
C GLN A 166 -28.26 -8.48 24.63
N GLN A 167 -29.28 -9.29 24.31
CA GLN A 167 -29.50 -9.80 22.96
C GLN A 167 -29.72 -8.66 21.96
N SER A 168 -30.58 -7.68 22.32
CA SER A 168 -30.83 -6.51 21.47
C SER A 168 -29.56 -5.67 21.25
N GLN A 169 -28.73 -5.51 22.29
CA GLN A 169 -27.47 -4.80 22.20
C GLN A 169 -26.46 -5.54 21.29
N GLN A 170 -26.35 -6.86 21.44
CA GLN A 170 -25.48 -7.68 20.61
C GLN A 170 -25.91 -7.67 19.14
N GLU A 171 -27.21 -7.69 18.85
CA GLU A 171 -27.72 -7.58 17.48
C GLU A 171 -27.42 -6.19 16.88
N GLY A 172 -27.59 -5.12 17.67
CA GLY A 172 -27.22 -3.76 17.25
C GLY A 172 -25.73 -3.62 16.94
N ASN A 173 -24.87 -4.16 17.81
CA ASN A 173 -23.43 -4.20 17.61
C ASN A 173 -23.05 -5.02 16.37
N PHE A 174 -23.68 -6.19 16.18
CA PHE A 174 -23.46 -7.05 15.02
C PHE A 174 -23.79 -6.32 13.71
N HIS A 175 -24.93 -5.63 13.66
CA HIS A 175 -25.32 -4.84 12.49
C HIS A 175 -24.34 -3.69 12.21
N HIS A 176 -23.97 -2.93 13.25
CA HIS A 176 -23.01 -1.84 13.12
C HIS A 176 -21.64 -2.32 12.60
N MET A 177 -21.13 -3.42 13.16
CA MET A 177 -19.89 -4.04 12.70
C MET A 177 -19.98 -4.56 11.28
N GLY A 178 -21.15 -5.06 10.86
CA GLY A 178 -21.42 -5.46 9.48
C GLY A 178 -21.26 -4.29 8.50
N LEU A 179 -21.78 -3.11 8.84
CA LEU A 179 -21.63 -1.90 8.04
C LEU A 179 -20.16 -1.47 7.94
N LEU A 180 -19.43 -1.49 9.05
CA LEU A 180 -18.00 -1.16 9.08
C LEU A 180 -17.17 -2.17 8.27
N ALA A 181 -17.44 -3.47 8.41
CA ALA A 181 -16.75 -4.50 7.64
C ALA A 181 -16.97 -4.29 6.15
N LYS A 182 -18.22 -4.03 5.74
CA LYS A 182 -18.57 -3.75 4.34
C LYS A 182 -17.79 -2.56 3.79
N PHE A 183 -17.77 -1.45 4.54
CA PHE A 183 -17.04 -0.26 4.13
C PHE A 183 -15.55 -0.55 3.92
N HIS A 184 -14.90 -1.17 4.91
CA HIS A 184 -13.47 -1.49 4.84
C HIS A 184 -13.17 -2.50 3.72
N ASN A 185 -14.03 -3.49 3.50
CA ASN A 185 -13.86 -4.45 2.39
C ASN A 185 -13.94 -3.76 1.03
N VAL A 186 -14.92 -2.88 0.81
CA VAL A 186 -15.03 -2.11 -0.45
C VAL A 186 -13.77 -1.28 -0.66
N MET A 187 -13.39 -0.47 0.33
CA MET A 187 -12.21 0.40 0.21
C MET A 187 -10.91 -0.39 0.04
N SER A 188 -10.78 -1.53 0.72
CA SER A 188 -9.64 -2.45 0.56
C SER A 188 -9.52 -2.99 -0.87
N ASN A 189 -10.63 -3.39 -1.47
CA ASN A 189 -10.66 -3.89 -2.85
C ASN A 189 -10.24 -2.78 -3.84
N GLU A 190 -10.80 -1.57 -3.70
CA GLU A 190 -10.46 -0.41 -4.55
C GLU A 190 -8.96 -0.07 -4.46
N THR A 191 -8.42 -0.06 -3.23
CA THR A 191 -7.00 0.26 -2.98
C THR A 191 -6.05 -0.79 -3.56
N ILE A 192 -6.32 -2.08 -3.35
CA ILE A 192 -5.50 -3.16 -3.90
C ILE A 192 -5.62 -3.23 -5.42
N ASN A 193 -6.81 -3.02 -5.96
CA ASN A 193 -7.01 -2.93 -7.41
C ASN A 193 -6.20 -1.78 -8.01
N THR A 194 -6.18 -0.62 -7.36
CA THR A 194 -5.37 0.54 -7.73
C THR A 194 -3.88 0.23 -7.78
N LEU A 195 -3.35 -0.40 -6.72
CA LEU A 195 -1.96 -0.88 -6.71
C LEU A 195 -1.71 -1.90 -7.83
N GLN A 196 -2.67 -2.80 -8.08
CA GLN A 196 -2.56 -3.82 -9.09
C GLN A 196 -2.40 -3.23 -10.49
N TRP A 197 -3.26 -2.31 -10.91
CA TRP A 197 -3.14 -1.74 -12.26
C TRP A 197 -1.99 -0.73 -12.36
N LEU A 198 -1.65 0.02 -11.30
CA LEU A 198 -0.46 0.90 -11.32
C LEU A 198 0.81 0.11 -11.61
N THR A 199 0.98 -1.02 -10.92
CA THR A 199 2.17 -1.87 -11.06
C THR A 199 2.31 -2.54 -12.42
N THR A 200 1.26 -2.56 -13.26
CA THR A 200 1.36 -3.11 -14.62
C THR A 200 2.35 -2.34 -15.50
N GLU A 201 2.42 -1.01 -15.34
CA GLU A 201 3.23 -0.14 -16.18
C GLU A 201 4.18 0.79 -15.41
N ILE A 202 4.00 0.97 -14.09
CA ILE A 202 4.86 1.77 -13.20
C ILE A 202 5.44 0.83 -12.14
N LYS A 203 6.72 0.45 -12.28
CA LYS A 203 7.34 -0.61 -11.46
C LYS A 203 8.48 -0.12 -10.59
N SER A 204 9.41 0.63 -11.17
CA SER A 204 10.69 1.02 -10.57
C SER A 204 10.53 1.72 -9.21
N ILE A 205 9.60 2.66 -9.10
CA ILE A 205 9.32 3.38 -7.84
C ILE A 205 8.88 2.45 -6.69
N PHE A 206 8.06 1.43 -6.96
CA PHE A 206 7.65 0.44 -5.94
C PHE A 206 8.80 -0.45 -5.50
N CYS A 207 9.81 -0.60 -6.35
CA CYS A 207 11.04 -1.31 -6.06
C CYS A 207 12.14 -0.40 -5.51
N HIS A 208 11.87 0.87 -5.17
CA HIS A 208 12.86 1.74 -4.54
C HIS A 208 13.12 1.33 -3.08
N PRO A 209 14.36 1.39 -2.54
CA PRO A 209 14.68 0.97 -1.16
C PRO A 209 13.79 1.58 -0.07
N THR A 210 13.36 2.83 -0.24
CA THR A 210 12.46 3.54 0.69
C THR A 210 11.05 2.91 0.78
N ILE A 211 10.58 2.28 -0.30
CA ILE A 211 9.20 1.79 -0.48
C ILE A 211 9.12 0.27 -0.43
N VAL A 212 10.09 -0.42 -1.06
CA VAL A 212 10.01 -1.85 -1.39
C VAL A 212 9.71 -2.74 -0.18
N ASP A 213 10.40 -2.53 0.95
CA ASP A 213 10.22 -3.35 2.14
C ASP A 213 8.81 -3.20 2.75
N ARG A 214 8.16 -2.05 2.55
CA ARG A 214 6.81 -1.80 3.06
C ARG A 214 5.76 -2.50 2.20
N ILE A 215 5.87 -2.36 0.88
CA ILE A 215 4.93 -3.01 -0.03
C ILE A 215 5.08 -4.53 0.06
N THR A 216 6.29 -5.07 0.16
CA THR A 216 6.46 -6.54 0.31
C THR A 216 5.94 -7.05 1.65
N ALA A 217 6.22 -6.36 2.77
CA ALA A 217 5.68 -6.75 4.07
C ALA A 217 4.15 -6.72 4.08
N MET A 218 3.54 -5.68 3.49
CA MET A 218 2.09 -5.56 3.33
C MET A 218 1.52 -6.71 2.48
N LEU A 219 2.10 -6.97 1.30
CA LEU A 219 1.64 -8.04 0.41
C LEU A 219 1.78 -9.41 1.08
N ASN A 220 2.91 -9.70 1.73
CA ASN A 220 3.15 -10.98 2.39
C ASN A 220 2.16 -11.20 3.52
N TYR A 221 1.96 -10.19 4.38
CA TYR A 221 1.06 -10.25 5.52
C TYR A 221 -0.38 -10.56 5.09
N PHE A 222 -0.92 -9.81 4.12
CA PHE A 222 -2.29 -10.03 3.68
C PHE A 222 -2.44 -11.32 2.88
N LEU A 223 -1.48 -11.67 2.03
CA LEU A 223 -1.52 -12.94 1.32
C LEU A 223 -1.55 -14.10 2.32
N LEU A 224 -0.66 -14.10 3.33
CA LEU A 224 -0.59 -15.14 4.35
C LEU A 224 -1.93 -15.28 5.11
N ASN A 225 -2.55 -14.16 5.49
CA ASN A 225 -3.86 -14.20 6.16
C ASN A 225 -4.95 -14.83 5.28
N LEU A 226 -4.95 -14.52 3.98
CA LEU A 226 -5.96 -14.98 3.03
C LEU A 226 -5.77 -16.44 2.57
N VAL A 227 -4.52 -16.93 2.49
CA VAL A 227 -4.22 -18.28 1.96
C VAL A 227 -3.79 -19.28 3.03
N GLY A 228 -3.27 -18.78 4.15
CA GLY A 228 -2.70 -19.55 5.25
C GLY A 228 -3.72 -20.03 6.28
N PRO A 229 -3.27 -20.41 7.49
CA PRO A 229 -4.10 -21.00 8.53
C PRO A 229 -5.22 -20.07 9.03
N GLN A 230 -4.99 -18.76 8.98
CA GLN A 230 -5.93 -17.75 9.48
C GLN A 230 -7.16 -17.57 8.58
N LYS A 231 -7.13 -17.97 7.31
CA LYS A 231 -8.25 -17.76 6.37
C LYS A 231 -9.60 -18.29 6.84
N LYS A 232 -9.58 -19.33 7.70
CA LYS A 232 -10.80 -19.88 8.30
C LYS A 232 -11.52 -18.83 9.16
N ASN A 233 -10.78 -17.92 9.79
CA ASN A 233 -11.27 -16.84 10.67
C ASN A 233 -12.22 -15.87 9.97
N PHE A 234 -12.17 -15.81 8.63
CA PHE A 234 -12.99 -14.90 7.85
C PHE A 234 -14.22 -15.58 7.22
N LYS A 235 -14.47 -16.86 7.54
CA LYS A 235 -15.61 -17.61 7.01
C LYS A 235 -16.90 -17.29 7.78
N VAL A 236 -17.61 -16.26 7.30
CA VAL A 236 -18.96 -15.89 7.73
C VAL A 236 -20.03 -16.47 6.78
N LYS A 237 -21.29 -16.53 7.24
CA LYS A 237 -22.40 -17.14 6.46
C LYS A 237 -22.71 -16.37 5.16
N ASP A 238 -22.67 -15.05 5.16
CA ASP A 238 -22.94 -14.20 3.99
C ASP A 238 -21.74 -13.28 3.69
N LEU A 239 -20.82 -13.75 2.87
CA LEU A 239 -19.65 -12.96 2.45
C LEU A 239 -20.03 -11.79 1.53
N LYS A 240 -21.14 -11.94 0.78
CA LYS A 240 -21.56 -10.94 -0.22
C LYS A 240 -22.17 -9.72 0.45
N GLU A 241 -22.94 -9.92 1.52
CA GLU A 241 -23.51 -8.81 2.32
C GLU A 241 -22.42 -7.80 2.72
N TYR A 242 -21.25 -8.30 3.12
CA TYR A 242 -20.12 -7.51 3.56
C TYR A 242 -19.12 -7.16 2.45
N GLU A 243 -19.44 -7.43 1.17
CA GLU A 243 -18.53 -7.20 0.04
C GLU A 243 -17.12 -7.82 0.21
N PHE A 244 -17.01 -8.88 1.02
CA PHE A 244 -15.72 -9.54 1.25
C PHE A 244 -15.42 -10.51 0.11
N LYS A 245 -14.47 -10.15 -0.75
CA LYS A 245 -14.08 -10.88 -1.97
C LYS A 245 -12.65 -11.42 -1.84
N PRO A 246 -12.36 -12.36 -0.90
CA PRO A 246 -11.00 -12.82 -0.62
C PRO A 246 -10.32 -13.46 -1.83
N GLN A 247 -11.10 -14.07 -2.73
CA GLN A 247 -10.60 -14.66 -3.97
C GLN A 247 -10.03 -13.61 -4.93
N GLU A 248 -10.71 -12.47 -5.04
CA GLU A 248 -10.28 -11.35 -5.89
C GLU A 248 -9.08 -10.65 -5.28
N LEU A 249 -9.06 -10.45 -3.96
CA LEU A 249 -7.89 -9.94 -3.24
C LEU A 249 -6.66 -10.81 -3.45
N VAL A 250 -6.77 -12.15 -3.30
CA VAL A 250 -5.65 -13.07 -3.57
C VAL A 250 -5.17 -12.95 -5.01
N ARG A 251 -6.09 -12.92 -5.98
CA ARG A 251 -5.75 -12.74 -7.40
C ARG A 251 -4.97 -11.44 -7.61
N ASP A 252 -5.47 -10.32 -7.10
CA ASP A 252 -4.89 -9.00 -7.38
C ASP A 252 -3.57 -8.79 -6.64
N ILE A 253 -3.44 -9.30 -5.41
CA ILE A 253 -2.15 -9.38 -4.70
C ILE A 253 -1.14 -10.21 -5.51
N CYS A 254 -1.51 -11.39 -6.00
CA CYS A 254 -0.62 -12.22 -6.81
C CYS A 254 -0.22 -11.57 -8.15
N LYS A 255 -1.11 -10.79 -8.76
CA LYS A 255 -0.77 -9.96 -9.93
C LYS A 255 0.26 -8.88 -9.59
N ILE A 256 0.18 -8.25 -8.41
CA ILE A 256 1.19 -7.27 -7.97
C ILE A 256 2.56 -7.96 -7.84
N TYR A 257 2.64 -9.14 -7.20
CA TYR A 257 3.88 -9.92 -7.17
C TYR A 257 4.42 -10.20 -8.58
N HIS A 258 3.54 -10.59 -9.50
CA HIS A 258 3.92 -10.84 -10.88
C HIS A 258 4.44 -9.59 -11.59
N ASN A 259 3.72 -8.48 -11.50
CA ASN A 259 4.08 -7.23 -12.12
C ASN A 259 5.47 -6.75 -11.68
N LEU A 260 5.77 -6.83 -10.38
CA LEU A 260 7.00 -6.31 -9.79
C LEU A 260 8.15 -7.31 -9.77
N GLY A 261 7.89 -8.62 -9.74
CA GLY A 261 8.92 -9.66 -9.54
C GLY A 261 9.32 -10.46 -10.77
N SER A 262 8.50 -10.45 -11.83
CA SER A 262 8.69 -11.36 -12.98
C SER A 262 9.80 -10.97 -13.95
N ASN A 263 10.18 -9.70 -14.00
CA ASN A 263 11.23 -9.23 -14.91
C ASN A 263 12.62 -9.71 -14.45
N GLU A 264 13.56 -9.75 -15.39
CA GLU A 264 15.00 -9.99 -15.15
C GLU A 264 15.78 -8.67 -15.06
N ASP A 265 15.22 -7.70 -14.32
CA ASP A 265 15.85 -6.41 -14.05
C ASP A 265 16.18 -6.24 -12.56
N GLU A 266 17.01 -5.24 -12.25
CA GLU A 266 17.44 -4.94 -10.87
C GLU A 266 16.24 -4.63 -9.96
N TYR A 267 15.21 -3.97 -10.49
CA TYR A 267 14.00 -3.64 -9.75
C TYR A 267 13.29 -4.90 -9.25
N ALA A 268 13.12 -5.88 -10.13
CA ALA A 268 12.47 -7.14 -9.80
C ALA A 268 13.34 -8.01 -8.89
N GLU A 269 14.67 -8.00 -9.04
CA GLU A 269 15.56 -8.66 -8.08
C GLU A 269 15.43 -8.04 -6.68
N ARG A 270 15.44 -6.70 -6.59
CA ARG A 270 15.29 -6.01 -5.31
C ARG A 270 13.93 -6.27 -4.67
N PHE A 271 12.85 -6.29 -5.46
CA PHE A 271 11.52 -6.67 -4.97
C PHE A 271 11.50 -8.10 -4.43
N CYS A 272 11.99 -9.08 -5.20
CA CYS A 272 12.02 -10.48 -4.74
C CYS A 272 12.90 -10.67 -3.49
N ALA A 273 14.02 -9.95 -3.38
CA ALA A 273 14.87 -9.98 -2.18
C ALA A 273 14.17 -9.36 -0.96
N ALA A 274 13.38 -8.30 -1.16
CA ALA A 274 12.55 -7.70 -0.09
C ALA A 274 11.41 -8.62 0.34
N VAL A 275 10.82 -9.40 -0.58
CA VAL A 275 9.82 -10.43 -0.24
C VAL A 275 10.42 -11.48 0.70
N SER A 276 11.61 -12.00 0.39
CA SER A 276 12.26 -13.03 1.21
C SER A 276 12.76 -12.54 2.56
N ARG A 277 13.07 -11.25 2.70
CA ARG A 277 13.59 -10.64 3.94
C ARG A 277 12.52 -10.45 5.02
N ASP A 278 11.25 -10.46 4.66
CA ASP A 278 10.16 -10.32 5.62
C ASP A 278 9.93 -11.62 6.41
N GLY A 279 10.72 -11.81 7.46
CA GLY A 279 10.62 -12.97 8.35
C GLY A 279 9.33 -13.06 9.17
N ARG A 280 8.43 -12.08 9.10
CA ARG A 280 7.15 -12.10 9.83
C ARG A 280 6.08 -12.88 9.08
N SER A 281 6.01 -12.71 7.76
CA SER A 281 4.91 -13.25 6.95
C SER A 281 5.37 -14.15 5.81
N TYR A 282 6.61 -14.00 5.31
CA TYR A 282 7.12 -14.88 4.28
C TYR A 282 7.58 -16.22 4.83
N THR A 283 7.13 -17.30 4.20
CA THR A 283 7.68 -18.65 4.31
C THR A 283 7.74 -19.28 2.92
N SER A 284 8.49 -20.37 2.76
CA SER A 284 8.54 -21.13 1.50
C SER A 284 7.16 -21.63 1.05
N ASP A 285 6.20 -21.73 1.98
CA ASP A 285 4.85 -22.24 1.72
C ASP A 285 3.88 -21.15 1.27
N LEU A 286 4.23 -19.86 1.39
CA LEU A 286 3.32 -18.74 1.08
C LEU A 286 2.80 -18.82 -0.37
N PHE A 287 3.70 -18.93 -1.34
CA PHE A 287 3.34 -19.00 -2.76
C PHE A 287 2.66 -20.32 -3.14
N PRO A 288 3.11 -21.52 -2.69
CA PRO A 288 2.36 -22.76 -2.87
C PRO A 288 0.91 -22.68 -2.37
N LEU A 289 0.69 -22.11 -1.19
CA LEU A 289 -0.67 -21.92 -0.64
C LEU A 289 -1.51 -20.99 -1.53
N ALA A 290 -0.92 -19.91 -2.05
CA ALA A 290 -1.58 -18.99 -2.97
C ALA A 290 -1.93 -19.67 -4.31
N GLN A 291 -1.03 -20.47 -4.88
CA GLN A 291 -1.27 -21.22 -6.12
C GLN A 291 -2.47 -22.16 -5.99
N VAL A 292 -2.64 -22.84 -4.85
CA VAL A 292 -3.82 -23.68 -4.60
C VAL A 292 -5.11 -22.87 -4.66
N VAL A 293 -5.12 -21.66 -4.12
CA VAL A 293 -6.30 -20.77 -4.20
C VAL A 293 -6.52 -20.30 -5.63
N LEU A 294 -5.48 -19.83 -6.32
CA LEU A 294 -5.56 -19.37 -7.71
C LEU A 294 -6.11 -20.44 -8.65
N ASN A 295 -5.62 -21.68 -8.54
CA ASN A 295 -6.11 -22.81 -9.33
C ASN A 295 -7.60 -23.09 -9.07
N LYS A 296 -8.05 -23.00 -7.81
CA LYS A 296 -9.47 -23.20 -7.46
C LYS A 296 -10.40 -22.14 -8.04
N ILE A 297 -9.90 -20.92 -8.26
CA ILE A 297 -10.68 -19.81 -8.81
C ILE A 297 -10.49 -19.63 -10.32
N GLY A 298 -9.89 -20.62 -11.01
CA GLY A 298 -9.69 -20.60 -12.46
C GLY A 298 -8.54 -19.71 -12.93
N GLN A 299 -7.65 -19.26 -12.04
CA GLN A 299 -6.49 -18.40 -12.35
C GLN A 299 -5.21 -19.23 -12.54
N GLY A 300 -5.29 -20.34 -13.29
CA GLY A 300 -4.18 -21.29 -13.45
C GLY A 300 -2.93 -20.69 -14.11
N ALA A 301 -3.10 -19.81 -15.11
CA ALA A 301 -1.99 -19.12 -15.76
C ALA A 301 -1.20 -18.24 -14.77
N LEU A 302 -1.90 -17.51 -13.90
CA LEU A 302 -1.28 -16.70 -12.85
C LEU A 302 -0.59 -17.58 -11.79
N ALA A 303 -1.15 -18.75 -11.48
CA ALA A 303 -0.52 -19.71 -10.57
C ALA A 303 0.85 -20.19 -11.10
N THR A 304 0.93 -20.52 -12.39
CA THR A 304 2.21 -20.87 -13.05
C THR A 304 3.18 -19.69 -13.09
N GLN A 305 2.70 -18.48 -13.35
CA GLN A 305 3.53 -17.28 -13.29
C GLN A 305 4.10 -17.01 -11.89
N LEU A 306 3.32 -17.31 -10.85
CA LEU A 306 3.73 -17.16 -9.46
C LEU A 306 4.81 -18.19 -9.06
N GLU A 307 4.83 -19.36 -9.68
CA GLU A 307 5.88 -20.38 -9.46
C GLU A 307 7.26 -19.86 -9.84
N MET A 308 7.40 -19.17 -10.97
CA MET A 308 8.67 -18.57 -11.39
C MET A 308 9.19 -17.56 -10.36
N ILE A 309 8.29 -16.76 -9.79
CA ILE A 309 8.61 -15.77 -8.76
C ILE A 309 8.99 -16.48 -7.46
N ALA A 310 8.27 -17.52 -7.08
CA ALA A 310 8.56 -18.33 -5.90
C ALA A 310 9.98 -18.93 -5.98
N CYS A 311 10.39 -19.46 -7.13
CA CYS A 311 11.76 -19.95 -7.34
C CYS A 311 12.80 -18.83 -7.18
N LYS A 312 12.55 -17.64 -7.76
CA LYS A 312 13.46 -16.49 -7.65
C LYS A 312 13.59 -16.01 -6.21
N VAL A 313 12.47 -15.83 -5.51
CA VAL A 313 12.43 -15.43 -4.08
C VAL A 313 13.12 -16.48 -3.22
N HIS A 314 12.89 -17.78 -3.46
CA HIS A 314 13.56 -18.85 -2.71
C HIS A 314 15.08 -18.82 -2.89
N LYS A 315 15.57 -18.66 -4.13
CA LYS A 315 17.01 -18.53 -4.40
C LYS A 315 17.63 -17.34 -3.67
N LEU A 316 16.94 -16.19 -3.69
CA LEU A 316 17.38 -14.99 -2.98
C LEU A 316 17.31 -15.15 -1.46
N ALA A 317 16.31 -15.87 -0.94
CA ALA A 317 16.21 -16.18 0.48
C ALA A 317 17.40 -17.01 0.98
N VAL A 318 17.80 -18.04 0.22
CA VAL A 318 18.98 -18.86 0.56
C VAL A 318 20.26 -18.03 0.56
N LYS A 319 20.44 -17.17 -0.45
CA LYS A 319 21.60 -16.26 -0.51
C LYS A 319 21.59 -15.27 0.67
N GLN A 320 20.44 -14.68 0.96
CA GLN A 320 20.30 -13.73 2.06
C GLN A 320 20.57 -14.39 3.41
N GLN A 321 20.14 -15.63 3.63
CA GLN A 321 20.43 -16.35 4.87
C GLN A 321 21.94 -16.50 5.10
N GLN A 322 22.71 -16.78 4.03
CA GLN A 322 24.17 -16.84 4.09
C GLN A 322 24.78 -15.47 4.41
N ASP A 323 24.24 -14.40 3.82
CA ASP A 323 24.69 -13.03 4.09
C ASP A 323 24.35 -12.60 5.54
N ASP A 324 23.16 -12.94 6.04
CA ASP A 324 22.68 -12.60 7.38
C ASP A 324 23.49 -13.35 8.47
N GLU A 325 23.96 -14.56 8.20
CA GLU A 325 24.88 -15.29 9.08
C GLU A 325 26.19 -14.50 9.32
N LEU A 326 26.67 -13.75 8.32
CA LEU A 326 27.85 -12.90 8.46
C LEU A 326 27.58 -11.66 9.33
N LEU A 327 26.32 -11.24 9.43
CA LEU A 327 25.88 -10.10 10.23
C LEU A 327 25.63 -10.46 11.70
N ILE A 328 25.66 -11.75 12.06
CA ILE A 328 25.45 -12.19 13.44
C ILE A 328 26.54 -11.60 14.35
N GLY A 329 26.08 -10.94 15.42
CA GLY A 329 26.95 -10.26 16.38
C GLY A 329 27.47 -8.91 15.89
N ALA A 330 26.79 -8.29 14.91
CA ALA A 330 27.00 -6.88 14.59
C ALA A 330 26.87 -6.02 15.86
N PRO A 331 27.81 -5.08 16.11
CA PRO A 331 27.69 -4.10 17.18
C PRO A 331 26.36 -3.34 17.13
N ASP A 332 25.80 -3.03 18.31
CA ASP A 332 24.52 -2.31 18.42
C ASP A 332 24.55 -0.94 17.71
N GLU A 333 25.73 -0.30 17.65
CA GLU A 333 25.92 0.97 16.93
C GLU A 333 25.72 0.87 15.40
N PHE A 334 25.74 -0.34 14.83
CA PHE A 334 25.48 -0.56 13.40
C PHE A 334 24.01 -0.80 13.10
N LEU A 335 23.18 -0.96 14.13
CA LEU A 335 21.77 -1.27 13.98
C LEU A 335 20.95 0.02 13.86
N ASP A 336 20.01 0.02 12.92
CA ASP A 336 19.03 1.09 12.80
C ASP A 336 18.17 1.12 14.08
N PRO A 337 18.01 2.29 14.73
CA PRO A 337 17.33 2.42 16.02
C PRO A 337 15.82 2.12 15.98
N ILE A 338 15.19 2.11 14.80
CA ILE A 338 13.77 1.81 14.62
C ILE A 338 13.58 0.40 14.06
N MET A 339 14.33 0.06 13.01
CA MET A 339 14.18 -1.20 12.30
C MET A 339 14.91 -2.35 13.01
N ASN A 340 15.87 -2.05 13.89
CA ASN A 340 16.72 -3.02 14.59
C ASN A 340 17.44 -3.99 13.62
N THR A 341 17.87 -3.47 12.49
CA THR A 341 18.61 -4.18 11.45
C THR A 341 19.86 -3.41 11.11
N VAL A 342 20.91 -4.09 10.64
CA VAL A 342 22.15 -3.45 10.19
C VAL A 342 21.85 -2.37 9.14
N MET A 343 22.32 -1.14 9.39
CA MET A 343 22.17 -0.01 8.46
C MET A 343 22.93 -0.28 7.15
N LYS A 344 22.39 0.19 6.03
CA LYS A 344 23.06 0.13 4.73
C LYS A 344 23.70 1.46 4.37
N ASP A 345 23.02 2.55 4.69
CA ASP A 345 23.53 3.90 4.48
C ASP A 345 23.28 4.76 5.73
N PRO A 346 24.20 4.75 6.70
CA PRO A 346 24.02 5.43 7.98
C PRO A 346 24.04 6.95 7.78
N VAL A 347 23.03 7.62 8.32
CA VAL A 347 22.87 9.07 8.29
C VAL A 347 22.54 9.61 9.67
N LYS A 348 23.09 10.78 9.99
CA LYS A 348 22.97 11.44 11.28
C LYS A 348 21.91 12.54 11.25
N LEU A 349 21.01 12.49 12.22
CA LEU A 349 19.99 13.51 12.42
C LEU A 349 20.58 14.70 13.20
N PRO A 350 20.44 15.95 12.71
CA PRO A 350 21.11 17.11 13.32
C PRO A 350 20.57 17.47 14.72
N SER A 351 19.28 17.26 14.95
CA SER A 351 18.61 17.65 16.21
C SER A 351 18.83 16.65 17.34
N SER A 352 18.59 15.36 17.10
CA SER A 352 18.78 14.31 18.10
C SER A 352 20.22 13.80 18.18
N GLY A 353 21.02 13.99 17.13
CA GLY A 353 22.36 13.41 17.00
C GLY A 353 22.36 11.90 16.77
N VAL A 354 21.18 11.28 16.61
CA VAL A 354 21.01 9.84 16.40
C VAL A 354 21.37 9.50 14.95
N THR A 355 22.09 8.41 14.75
CA THR A 355 22.38 7.84 13.43
C THR A 355 21.38 6.72 13.12
N MET A 356 20.83 6.72 11.91
CA MET A 356 19.87 5.72 11.42
C MET A 356 20.03 5.48 9.93
N ASP A 357 19.34 4.49 9.36
CA ASP A 357 19.42 4.23 7.92
C ASP A 357 18.70 5.31 7.11
N ARG A 358 19.31 5.74 6.00
CA ARG A 358 18.75 6.74 5.08
C ARG A 358 17.33 6.39 4.62
N ALA A 359 17.06 5.12 4.30
CA ALA A 359 15.75 4.70 3.83
C ALA A 359 14.70 4.76 4.95
N THR A 360 15.10 4.53 6.20
CA THR A 360 14.24 4.66 7.39
C THR A 360 13.82 6.11 7.59
N ILE A 361 14.75 7.06 7.59
CA ILE A 361 14.41 8.48 7.80
C ILE A 361 13.63 9.06 6.60
N ALA A 362 14.02 8.75 5.36
CA ALA A 362 13.31 9.24 4.18
C ALA A 362 11.82 8.83 4.22
N ARG A 363 11.55 7.59 4.65
CA ARG A 363 10.18 7.09 4.85
C ARG A 363 9.42 7.84 5.93
N HIS A 364 10.06 8.12 7.07
CA HIS A 364 9.44 8.90 8.14
C HIS A 364 9.02 10.29 7.63
N LEU A 365 9.92 10.97 6.92
CA LEU A 365 9.72 12.31 6.36
C LEU A 365 8.65 12.40 5.26
N LEU A 366 8.29 11.28 4.63
CA LEU A 366 7.13 11.22 3.71
C LEU A 366 5.77 11.30 4.42
N SER A 367 5.75 11.03 5.73
CA SER A 367 4.54 11.03 6.55
C SER A 367 4.53 12.19 7.55
N ASP A 368 5.68 12.46 8.18
CA ASP A 368 5.84 13.53 9.16
C ASP A 368 7.22 14.19 9.02
N GLN A 369 7.27 15.51 8.82
CA GLN A 369 8.50 16.28 8.63
C GLN A 369 9.16 16.65 9.96
N THR A 370 9.37 15.64 10.81
CA THR A 370 10.01 15.81 12.11
C THR A 370 11.10 14.77 12.34
N ASP A 371 11.92 15.00 13.36
CA ASP A 371 12.85 14.01 13.89
C ASP A 371 12.05 12.99 14.73
N PRO A 372 12.13 11.68 14.43
CA PRO A 372 11.31 10.67 15.09
C PRO A 372 11.58 10.52 16.59
N PHE A 373 12.70 11.02 17.10
CA PHE A 373 13.12 10.87 18.50
C PHE A 373 12.76 12.07 19.38
N ASN A 374 12.77 13.28 18.82
CA ASN A 374 12.51 14.50 19.59
C ASN A 374 11.43 15.41 19.00
N ARG A 375 10.85 15.05 17.85
CA ARG A 375 9.79 15.77 17.12
C ARG A 375 10.16 17.19 16.67
N SER A 376 11.45 17.50 16.60
CA SER A 376 11.92 18.77 16.03
C SER A 376 11.68 18.77 14.53
N PRO A 377 11.38 19.93 13.89
CA PRO A 377 11.25 20.00 12.44
C PRO A 377 12.50 19.48 11.72
N LEU A 378 12.30 18.62 10.73
CA LEU A 378 13.39 17.98 9.98
C LEU A 378 12.97 17.79 8.53
N THR A 379 13.89 18.10 7.61
CA THR A 379 13.76 17.81 6.18
C THR A 379 14.95 16.98 5.70
N MET A 380 14.80 16.32 4.54
CA MET A 380 15.79 15.36 4.07
C MET A 380 17.14 16.01 3.73
N ASP A 381 17.15 17.28 3.31
CA ASP A 381 18.37 18.07 3.06
C ASP A 381 19.15 18.42 4.32
N MET A 382 18.52 18.36 5.49
CA MET A 382 19.20 18.59 6.78
C MET A 382 19.94 17.34 7.28
N VAL A 383 19.66 16.17 6.71
CA VAL A 383 20.24 14.89 7.11
C VAL A 383 21.65 14.74 6.55
N VAL A 384 22.62 14.39 7.40
CA VAL A 384 24.04 14.36 7.04
C VAL A 384 24.54 12.91 6.99
N PRO A 385 25.27 12.46 5.94
CA PRO A 385 25.91 11.14 5.93
C PRO A 385 26.87 10.94 7.12
N ASP A 386 26.78 9.78 7.78
CA ASP A 386 27.71 9.40 8.86
C ASP A 386 28.87 8.56 8.29
N GLU A 387 29.77 9.24 7.58
CA GLU A 387 30.92 8.60 6.91
C GLU A 387 31.87 7.87 7.89
N GLU A 388 31.95 8.35 9.14
CA GLU A 388 32.77 7.71 10.16
C GLU A 388 32.20 6.33 10.53
N LEU A 389 30.89 6.27 10.82
CA LEU A 389 30.24 5.01 11.14
C LEU A 389 30.25 4.07 9.92
N LYS A 390 29.99 4.60 8.72
CA LYS A 390 30.04 3.82 7.48
C LYS A 390 31.39 3.13 7.29
N SER A 391 32.49 3.86 7.49
CA SER A 391 33.85 3.28 7.39
C SER A 391 34.13 2.22 8.49
N LYS A 392 33.60 2.40 9.70
CA LYS A 392 33.69 1.37 10.77
C LYS A 392 32.94 0.10 10.39
N MET A 393 31.74 0.25 9.83
CA MET A 393 30.91 -0.87 9.37
C MET A 393 31.62 -1.65 8.25
N GLU A 394 32.15 -0.95 7.23
CA GLU A 394 32.87 -1.57 6.12
C GLU A 394 34.07 -2.39 6.58
N LYS A 395 34.90 -1.85 7.48
CA LYS A 395 36.04 -2.58 8.06
C LYS A 395 35.60 -3.83 8.80
N TRP A 396 34.54 -3.73 9.61
CA TRP A 396 34.01 -4.88 10.35
C TRP A 396 33.49 -5.97 9.39
N PHE A 397 32.80 -5.60 8.32
CA PHE A 397 32.32 -6.57 7.31
C PHE A 397 33.47 -7.23 6.56
N GLU A 398 34.53 -6.50 6.22
CA GLU A 398 35.73 -7.05 5.58
C GLU A 398 36.45 -8.05 6.49
N GLU A 399 36.63 -7.70 7.76
CA GLU A 399 37.23 -8.59 8.76
C GLU A 399 36.40 -9.88 8.89
N LYS A 400 35.08 -9.78 9.03
CA LYS A 400 34.17 -10.94 9.11
C LYS A 400 34.24 -11.84 7.89
N ARG A 401 34.20 -11.27 6.68
CA ARG A 401 34.30 -12.03 5.42
C ARG A 401 35.64 -12.76 5.30
N SER A 402 36.74 -12.17 5.77
CA SER A 402 38.06 -12.81 5.75
C SER A 402 38.11 -14.05 6.65
N VAL A 403 37.48 -13.99 7.82
CA VAL A 403 37.44 -15.09 8.80
C VAL A 403 36.58 -16.26 8.32
N THR A 404 35.50 -16.00 7.59
CA THR A 404 34.62 -17.05 7.04
C THR A 404 35.23 -17.79 5.83
N GLN A 405 36.25 -17.22 5.17
CA GLN A 405 36.92 -17.83 4.01
C GLN A 405 38.14 -18.70 4.36
N THR A 406 38.63 -18.60 5.60
CA THR A 406 39.64 -19.50 6.21
C THR A 406 38.99 -20.60 7.01
#